data_AF-A0AAD6GJC4-F1
#
_entry.id   AF-A0AAD6GJC4-F1
#
_cell.length_a   1.000
_cell.length_b   1.000
_cell.length_c   1.000
_cell.angle_alpha   90.00
_cell.angle_beta   90.00
_cell.angle_gamma   90.00
#
_symmetry.space_group_name_H-M   'P 1'
#
loop_
_entity.id
_entity.type
_entity.pdbx_description
1 polymer ?
#
loop_
_entity_poly.entity_id
_entity_poly.type
_entity_poly.pdbx_seq_one_letter_code
_entity_poly.pdbx_strand_id
1 'polypeptide(L)'
;MLSDDFSISQLAIPAVSVLISFLAYTSQYFFLRFEDAPLQKDEVWKINIFAICIWICYYRACYVDPGRLPSDRKLANPEKQEEPGLGRQRWCRRCEAYKPLRAHHCKTCQRCIPKMDHHCPWTSNCVSHFTFPHFIRFLFYATVGMSYLETLLWSRASIVWGNRNLPSYMGPSIVQLGHLFILFVVNSLTVFALFILLVRSLYSLIFNMTTIESWEIERHETLVRRARVLGGHLDGPGGIKVRIKKHEFPYDIGIWTNIKEGMGGSANIFSWFWPLAATPDRRTGWEFKTNGFEDPGSSWPPPDPDRIPWPMNRADPGDSSLQSYSSARETVEAFKRRQAEDIDRRRPFAEVQRRQRFHDRFQKESYDSDEDRGPGPVYGDDSDEGEESWRNAEGERLRDFGVDEDVEFYDEDDVPLAVLMQRRKQR
;
A
#
# COMPACT_ATOMS: atom_id res chain seq x y z
N MET A 1 25.69 -19.21 7.22
CA MET A 1 25.42 -18.33 6.05
C MET A 1 25.08 -19.26 4.90
N LEU A 2 23.97 -19.02 4.19
CA LEU A 2 23.36 -19.86 3.14
C LEU A 2 22.25 -20.81 3.62
N SER A 3 21.09 -20.20 3.89
CA SER A 3 19.79 -20.72 3.44
C SER A 3 18.87 -19.50 3.31
N ASP A 4 19.05 -18.71 2.24
CA ASP A 4 17.95 -17.87 1.80
C ASP A 4 16.98 -18.82 1.10
N ASP A 5 15.88 -19.14 1.78
CA ASP A 5 14.83 -19.97 1.20
C ASP A 5 14.37 -19.33 -0.12
N PHE A 6 14.44 -20.11 -1.19
CA PHE A 6 14.01 -19.66 -2.51
C PHE A 6 12.54 -19.25 -2.44
N SER A 7 12.27 -17.96 -2.62
CA SER A 7 10.91 -17.45 -2.72
C SER A 7 10.51 -17.33 -4.19
N ILE A 8 9.33 -17.84 -4.55
CA ILE A 8 8.75 -17.71 -5.90
C ILE A 8 8.72 -16.24 -6.36
N SER A 9 8.61 -15.29 -5.42
CA SER A 9 8.66 -13.85 -5.70
C SER A 9 9.96 -13.40 -6.39
N GLN A 10 11.07 -14.10 -6.19
CA GLN A 10 12.36 -13.81 -6.82
C GLN A 10 12.36 -14.11 -8.33
N LEU A 11 11.42 -14.94 -8.82
CA LEU A 11 11.27 -15.23 -10.24
C LEU A 11 10.48 -14.16 -11.00
N ALA A 12 9.87 -13.19 -10.32
CA ALA A 12 8.99 -12.23 -10.98
C ALA A 12 9.73 -11.35 -11.99
N ILE A 13 10.89 -10.77 -11.63
CA ILE A 13 11.69 -9.96 -12.56
C ILE A 13 12.21 -10.79 -13.75
N PRO A 14 12.80 -11.98 -13.54
CA PRO A 14 13.15 -12.87 -14.65
C PRO A 14 11.96 -13.21 -15.55
N ALA A 15 10.81 -13.54 -14.99
CA ALA A 15 9.61 -13.89 -15.76
C ALA A 15 9.11 -12.73 -16.64
N VAL A 16 9.03 -11.52 -16.08
CA VAL A 16 8.65 -10.31 -16.85
C VAL A 16 9.72 -9.99 -17.91
N SER A 17 11.00 -10.14 -17.58
CA SER A 17 12.10 -9.93 -18.53
C SER A 17 12.06 -10.91 -19.70
N VAL A 18 11.73 -12.18 -19.43
CA VAL A 18 11.51 -13.21 -20.45
C VAL A 18 10.29 -12.87 -21.29
N LEU A 19 9.19 -12.43 -20.69
CA LEU A 19 7.99 -12.00 -21.41
C LEU A 19 8.26 -10.81 -22.35
N ILE A 20 8.95 -9.77 -21.85
CA ILE A 20 9.36 -8.62 -22.67
C ILE A 20 10.26 -9.08 -23.81
N SER A 21 11.25 -9.93 -23.53
CA SER A 21 12.17 -10.44 -24.55
C SER A 21 11.46 -11.28 -25.61
N PHE A 22 10.54 -12.15 -25.20
CA PHE A 22 9.72 -12.97 -26.08
C PHE A 22 8.90 -12.07 -27.01
N LEU A 23 8.05 -11.21 -26.44
CA LEU A 23 7.17 -10.35 -27.23
C LEU A 23 7.93 -9.36 -28.11
N ALA A 24 9.05 -8.80 -27.66
CA ALA A 24 9.79 -7.80 -28.43
C ALA A 24 10.66 -8.41 -29.54
N TYR A 25 11.34 -9.53 -29.29
CA TYR A 25 12.37 -10.04 -30.20
C TYR A 25 11.89 -11.22 -31.05
N THR A 26 11.07 -12.13 -30.51
CA THR A 26 10.58 -13.26 -31.31
C THR A 26 9.52 -12.80 -32.30
N SER A 27 8.75 -11.76 -31.99
CA SER A 27 7.86 -11.10 -32.96
C SER A 27 8.63 -10.49 -34.13
N GLN A 28 9.72 -9.78 -33.88
CA GLN A 28 10.59 -9.25 -34.94
C GLN A 28 11.19 -10.37 -35.78
N TYR A 29 11.68 -11.45 -35.15
CA TYR A 29 12.16 -12.63 -35.86
C TYR A 29 11.07 -13.26 -36.73
N PHE A 30 9.84 -13.37 -36.21
CA PHE A 30 8.69 -13.86 -36.94
C PHE A 30 8.40 -13.00 -38.18
N PHE A 31 8.32 -11.67 -38.01
CA PHE A 31 8.02 -10.75 -39.10
C PHE A 31 9.09 -10.74 -40.19
N LEU A 32 10.36 -10.97 -39.86
CA LEU A 32 11.44 -11.09 -40.85
C LEU A 32 11.34 -12.37 -41.70
N ARG A 33 10.66 -13.41 -41.19
CA ARG A 33 10.47 -14.70 -41.86
C ARG A 33 9.09 -14.87 -42.48
N PHE A 34 8.19 -13.92 -42.27
CA PHE A 34 6.83 -13.96 -42.79
C PHE A 34 6.76 -13.17 -44.11
N GLU A 35 6.92 -13.88 -45.23
CA GLU A 35 7.14 -13.30 -46.56
C GLU A 35 5.96 -12.47 -47.07
N ASP A 36 4.72 -12.82 -46.69
CA ASP A 36 3.52 -12.14 -47.17
C ASP A 36 3.38 -10.70 -46.66
N ALA A 37 4.08 -10.34 -45.57
CA ALA A 37 4.04 -9.01 -44.98
C ALA A 37 5.35 -8.68 -44.23
N PRO A 38 6.44 -8.35 -44.95
CA PRO A 38 7.70 -8.00 -44.34
C PRO A 38 7.59 -6.70 -43.53
N LEU A 39 8.42 -6.58 -42.49
CA LEU A 39 8.57 -5.34 -41.71
C LEU A 39 9.05 -4.19 -42.60
N GLN A 40 8.34 -3.06 -42.56
CA GLN A 40 8.83 -1.82 -43.12
C GLN A 40 9.92 -1.22 -42.24
N LYS A 41 10.85 -0.46 -42.83
CA LYS A 41 11.99 0.12 -42.09
C LYS A 41 11.55 0.98 -40.91
N ASP A 42 10.46 1.74 -41.07
CA ASP A 42 9.91 2.58 -40.02
C ASP A 42 9.28 1.76 -38.88
N GLU A 43 8.62 0.64 -39.18
CA GLU A 43 8.08 -0.30 -38.18
C GLU A 43 9.20 -0.87 -37.32
N VAL A 44 10.33 -1.25 -37.92
CA VAL A 44 11.51 -1.75 -37.19
C VAL A 44 12.02 -0.72 -36.19
N TRP A 45 12.18 0.54 -36.60
CA TRP A 45 12.63 1.59 -35.68
C TRP A 45 11.64 1.83 -34.56
N LYS A 46 10.33 1.86 -34.86
CA LYS A 46 9.27 2.06 -33.85
C LYS A 46 9.27 0.95 -32.80
N ILE A 47 9.30 -0.33 -33.20
CA ILE A 47 9.31 -1.47 -32.26
C ILE A 47 10.55 -1.40 -31.36
N ASN A 48 11.72 -1.12 -31.94
CA ASN A 48 12.97 -1.07 -31.16
C ASN A 48 13.01 0.14 -30.22
N ILE A 49 12.48 1.30 -30.61
CA ILE A 49 12.34 2.46 -29.71
C ILE A 49 11.42 2.09 -28.54
N PHE A 50 10.25 1.50 -28.80
CA PHE A 50 9.36 1.05 -27.72
C PHE A 50 10.04 0.04 -26.81
N ALA A 51 10.72 -0.97 -27.36
CA ALA A 51 11.44 -1.97 -26.57
C ALA A 51 12.49 -1.31 -25.67
N ILE A 52 13.30 -0.37 -26.19
CA ILE A 52 14.29 0.39 -25.40
C ILE A 52 13.61 1.19 -24.29
N CYS A 53 12.52 1.90 -24.58
CA CYS A 53 11.76 2.65 -23.58
C CYS A 53 11.19 1.73 -22.49
N ILE A 54 10.63 0.58 -22.85
CA ILE A 54 10.10 -0.43 -21.92
C ILE A 54 11.22 -0.94 -21.01
N TRP A 55 12.37 -1.34 -21.57
CA TRP A 55 13.50 -1.84 -20.78
C TRP A 55 14.03 -0.79 -19.80
N ILE A 56 14.22 0.45 -20.25
CA ILE A 56 14.70 1.54 -19.39
C ILE A 56 13.69 1.79 -18.26
N CYS A 57 12.41 1.92 -18.57
CA CYS A 57 11.39 2.22 -17.55
C CYS A 57 11.21 1.06 -16.57
N TYR A 58 11.20 -0.18 -17.07
CA TYR A 58 11.09 -1.37 -16.23
C TYR A 58 12.29 -1.52 -15.29
N TYR A 59 13.51 -1.38 -15.82
CA TYR A 59 14.74 -1.38 -15.01
C TYR A 59 14.65 -0.33 -13.89
N ARG A 60 14.20 0.89 -14.20
CA ARG A 60 14.07 1.95 -13.19
C ARG A 60 12.97 1.66 -12.18
N ALA A 61 11.85 1.07 -12.58
CA ALA A 61 10.81 0.64 -11.65
C ALA A 61 11.32 -0.42 -10.67
N CYS A 62 12.16 -1.36 -11.14
CA CYS A 62 12.72 -2.42 -10.30
C CYS A 62 13.86 -1.95 -9.37
N TYR A 63 14.76 -1.09 -9.85
CA TYR A 63 16.03 -0.83 -9.15
C TYR A 63 16.16 0.56 -8.51
N VAL A 64 15.26 1.50 -8.81
CA VAL A 64 15.26 2.79 -8.09
C VAL A 64 14.80 2.56 -6.65
N ASP A 65 15.57 3.10 -5.70
CA ASP A 65 15.20 3.00 -4.28
C ASP A 65 13.85 3.71 -4.03
N PRO A 66 12.82 3.01 -3.51
CA PRO A 66 11.49 3.56 -3.19
C PRO A 66 11.50 4.56 -2.02
N GLY A 67 12.66 4.87 -1.46
CA GLY A 67 12.81 5.86 -0.40
C GLY A 67 13.01 5.25 0.97
N ARG A 68 13.73 5.97 1.82
CA ARG A 68 13.98 5.61 3.22
C ARG A 68 13.62 6.79 4.09
N LEU A 69 13.13 6.49 5.28
CA LEU A 69 12.93 7.51 6.28
C LEU A 69 14.27 8.21 6.60
N PRO A 70 14.33 9.55 6.55
CA PRO A 70 15.51 10.31 6.91
C PRO A 70 15.91 10.09 8.38
N SER A 71 17.21 9.94 8.66
CA SER A 71 17.73 9.63 10.00
C SER A 71 17.43 10.70 11.05
N ASP A 72 17.30 11.95 10.63
CA ASP A 72 16.91 13.12 11.44
C ASP A 72 15.48 13.01 12.00
N ARG A 73 14.59 12.26 11.35
CA ARG A 73 13.21 12.05 11.83
C ARG A 73 13.05 10.99 12.93
N LYS A 74 14.14 10.33 13.35
CA LYS A 74 14.15 9.53 14.59
C LYS A 74 13.86 10.39 15.84
N LEU A 75 14.09 11.70 15.75
CA LEU A 75 13.83 12.69 16.79
C LEU A 75 12.78 13.69 16.28
N ALA A 76 11.52 13.29 16.14
CA ALA A 76 10.52 14.24 15.67
C ALA A 76 10.41 15.45 16.63
N ASN A 77 10.48 16.65 16.04
CA ASN A 77 10.51 17.93 16.75
C ASN A 77 9.19 18.13 17.53
N PRO A 78 9.22 18.29 18.87
CA PRO A 78 8.02 18.40 19.70
C PRO A 78 7.11 19.60 19.39
N GLU A 79 7.59 20.64 18.70
CA GLU A 79 6.85 21.88 18.45
C GLU A 79 5.80 21.76 17.33
N LYS A 80 5.92 20.78 16.42
CA LYS A 80 4.91 20.55 15.36
C LYS A 80 3.72 19.67 15.83
N GLN A 81 3.62 19.37 17.12
CA GLN A 81 2.61 18.46 17.69
C GLN A 81 1.24 19.12 17.91
N GLU A 82 1.15 20.45 17.86
CA GLU A 82 -0.05 21.21 18.26
C GLU A 82 -0.64 22.06 17.14
N GLU A 83 -0.17 21.91 15.89
CA GLU A 83 -0.85 22.52 14.75
C GLU A 83 -2.15 21.74 14.48
N PRO A 84 -3.34 22.37 14.63
CA PRO A 84 -4.57 21.74 14.22
C PRO A 84 -4.49 21.54 12.70
N GLY A 85 -4.37 20.29 12.27
CA GLY A 85 -4.53 19.87 10.86
C GLY A 85 -3.55 18.79 10.45
N LEU A 86 -2.44 18.67 11.19
CA LEU A 86 -1.57 17.51 11.09
C LEU A 86 -2.22 16.37 11.85
N GLY A 87 -2.73 15.38 11.11
CA GLY A 87 -3.27 14.15 11.69
C GLY A 87 -2.35 13.51 12.72
N ARG A 88 -2.92 12.63 13.55
CA ARG A 88 -2.23 12.02 14.68
C ARG A 88 -0.86 11.45 14.28
N GLN A 89 0.20 11.88 14.98
CA GLN A 89 1.56 11.47 14.65
C GLN A 89 1.76 9.97 14.93
N ARG A 90 1.95 9.17 13.88
CA ARG A 90 2.05 7.70 13.94
C ARG A 90 3.50 7.25 14.18
N TRP A 91 3.69 6.22 14.99
CA TRP A 91 5.00 5.61 15.24
C TRP A 91 5.15 4.26 14.52
N CYS A 92 6.36 3.90 14.10
CA CYS A 92 6.68 2.56 13.62
C CYS A 92 7.65 1.90 14.60
N ARG A 93 7.23 0.85 15.31
CA ARG A 93 8.12 0.13 16.23
C ARG A 93 9.22 -0.64 15.51
N ARG A 94 8.93 -1.26 14.36
CA ARG A 94 9.94 -1.97 13.54
C ARG A 94 11.09 -1.06 13.08
N CYS A 95 10.78 0.17 12.68
CA CYS A 95 11.78 1.14 12.22
C CYS A 95 12.28 2.07 13.34
N GLU A 96 11.67 2.00 14.52
CA GLU A 96 11.91 2.89 15.66
C GLU A 96 11.91 4.37 15.27
N ALA A 97 10.88 4.78 14.53
CA ALA A 97 10.81 6.14 14.02
C ALA A 97 9.38 6.61 13.75
N TYR A 98 9.20 7.93 13.70
CA TYR A 98 7.92 8.54 13.37
C TYR A 98 7.60 8.36 11.89
N LYS A 99 6.41 7.81 11.61
CA LYS A 99 5.88 7.67 10.25
C LYS A 99 5.40 9.05 9.77
N PRO A 100 5.94 9.56 8.65
CA PRO A 100 5.38 10.72 7.97
C PRO A 100 3.95 10.44 7.48
N LEU A 101 3.21 11.51 7.16
CA LEU A 101 1.92 11.38 6.50
C LEU A 101 2.06 10.55 5.22
N ARG A 102 1.08 9.68 4.93
CA ARG A 102 1.03 8.80 3.75
C ARG A 102 2.17 7.76 3.65
N ALA A 103 3.04 7.66 4.65
CA ALA A 103 4.05 6.62 4.72
C ALA A 103 3.50 5.38 5.42
N HIS A 104 3.88 4.20 4.95
CA HIS A 104 3.48 2.91 5.52
C HIS A 104 4.69 1.98 5.64
N HIS A 105 4.68 1.08 6.62
CA HIS A 105 5.71 0.05 6.74
C HIS A 105 5.42 -1.08 5.74
N CYS A 106 6.36 -1.37 4.84
CA CYS A 106 6.22 -2.49 3.93
C CYS A 106 6.88 -3.74 4.50
N LYS A 107 6.10 -4.83 4.61
CA LYS A 107 6.57 -6.13 5.11
C LYS A 107 7.65 -6.75 4.23
N THR A 108 7.57 -6.58 2.90
CA THR A 108 8.59 -7.14 2.00
C THR A 108 9.84 -6.27 1.95
N CYS A 109 9.68 -4.95 1.86
CA CYS A 109 10.80 -4.01 1.83
C CYS A 109 11.46 -3.83 3.23
N GLN A 110 10.82 -4.28 4.32
CA GLN A 110 11.26 -4.22 5.73
C GLN A 110 11.65 -2.81 6.20
N ARG A 111 10.88 -1.82 5.75
CA ARG A 111 11.08 -0.39 6.08
C ARG A 111 9.85 0.44 5.78
N CYS A 112 9.77 1.62 6.39
CA CYS A 112 8.77 2.63 6.03
C CYS A 112 9.07 3.25 4.66
N ILE A 113 8.06 3.25 3.79
CA ILE A 113 8.11 3.77 2.42
C ILE A 113 7.28 5.07 2.35
N PRO A 114 7.84 6.18 1.84
CA PRO A 114 7.12 7.44 1.70
C PRO A 114 6.07 7.37 0.58
N LYS A 115 4.86 7.90 0.86
CA LYS A 115 3.71 7.84 -0.05
C LYS A 115 3.59 6.45 -0.68
N MET A 116 3.56 5.43 0.17
CA MET A 116 3.52 4.05 -0.29
C MET A 116 2.22 3.82 -1.04
N ASP A 117 2.32 3.25 -2.24
CA ASP A 117 1.16 2.83 -3.01
C ASP A 117 0.87 1.35 -2.79
N HIS A 118 1.83 0.51 -3.17
CA HIS A 118 1.81 -0.94 -2.92
C HIS A 118 3.22 -1.52 -3.11
N HIS A 119 3.45 -2.72 -2.60
CA HIS A 119 4.59 -3.53 -3.02
C HIS A 119 4.21 -4.31 -4.28
N CYS A 120 4.90 -4.07 -5.40
CA CYS A 120 4.58 -4.71 -6.67
C CYS A 120 5.45 -5.96 -6.87
N PRO A 121 4.87 -7.18 -6.86
CA PRO A 121 5.65 -8.41 -7.04
C PRO A 121 6.39 -8.44 -8.39
N TRP A 122 5.77 -7.92 -9.45
CA TRP A 122 6.32 -7.90 -10.82
C TRP A 122 7.53 -6.99 -11.02
N THR A 123 7.77 -6.06 -10.10
CA THR A 123 8.99 -5.23 -10.08
C THR A 123 9.91 -5.60 -8.91
N SER A 124 9.47 -6.53 -8.06
CA SER A 124 10.07 -6.86 -6.76
C SER A 124 10.47 -5.61 -5.96
N ASN A 125 9.68 -4.53 -6.09
CA ASN A 125 9.98 -3.23 -5.52
C ASN A 125 8.70 -2.52 -5.05
N CYS A 126 8.86 -1.61 -4.10
CA CYS A 126 7.78 -0.80 -3.60
C CYS A 126 7.46 0.34 -4.59
N VAL A 127 6.18 0.51 -4.93
CA VAL A 127 5.68 1.68 -5.67
C VAL A 127 5.41 2.78 -4.65
N SER A 128 6.03 3.95 -4.86
CA SER A 128 6.18 5.01 -3.86
C SER A 128 6.28 6.39 -4.51
N HIS A 129 6.42 7.46 -3.72
CA HIS A 129 6.73 8.80 -4.24
C HIS A 129 7.86 8.82 -5.28
N PHE A 130 8.93 8.04 -5.06
CA PHE A 130 10.13 8.06 -5.92
C PHE A 130 10.05 7.14 -7.13
N THR A 131 9.27 6.05 -7.03
CA THR A 131 9.19 4.99 -8.05
C THR A 131 7.91 5.06 -8.88
N PHE A 132 6.84 5.69 -8.39
CA PHE A 132 5.56 5.84 -9.09
C PHE A 132 5.68 6.51 -10.47
N PRO A 133 6.46 7.60 -10.66
CA PRO A 133 6.67 8.15 -11.99
C PRO A 133 7.30 7.16 -12.98
N HIS A 134 8.21 6.30 -12.50
CA HIS A 134 8.86 5.28 -13.34
C HIS A 134 7.90 4.14 -13.67
N PHE A 135 7.07 3.74 -12.71
CA PHE A 135 6.01 2.76 -12.88
C PHE A 135 4.97 3.21 -13.92
N ILE A 136 4.49 4.46 -13.84
CA ILE A 136 3.56 5.02 -14.83
C ILE A 136 4.16 5.03 -16.24
N ARG A 137 5.43 5.44 -16.39
CA ARG A 137 6.11 5.41 -17.70
C ARG A 137 6.26 4.00 -18.23
N PHE A 138 6.61 3.03 -17.37
CA PHE A 138 6.69 1.63 -17.74
C PHE A 138 5.34 1.13 -18.26
N LEU A 139 4.24 1.34 -17.52
CA LEU A 139 2.90 0.94 -17.97
C LEU A 139 2.52 1.62 -19.28
N PHE A 140 2.76 2.93 -19.40
CA PHE A 140 2.45 3.67 -20.63
C PHE A 140 3.18 3.09 -21.85
N TYR A 141 4.51 2.95 -21.79
CA TYR A 141 5.28 2.43 -22.92
C TYR A 141 5.00 0.96 -23.20
N ALA A 142 4.77 0.15 -22.17
CA ALA A 142 4.43 -1.26 -22.33
C ALA A 142 3.07 -1.42 -23.00
N THR A 143 2.03 -0.70 -22.53
CA THR A 143 0.70 -0.72 -23.16
C THR A 143 0.76 -0.20 -24.59
N VAL A 144 1.31 0.98 -24.84
CA VAL A 144 1.34 1.57 -26.19
C VAL A 144 2.19 0.73 -27.15
N GLY A 145 3.37 0.29 -26.72
CA GLY A 145 4.28 -0.52 -27.54
C GLY A 145 3.69 -1.89 -27.89
N MET A 146 3.05 -2.56 -26.93
CA MET A 146 2.40 -3.85 -27.19
C MET A 146 1.06 -3.72 -27.93
N SER A 147 0.32 -2.62 -27.75
CA SER A 147 -0.83 -2.32 -28.61
C SER A 147 -0.39 -2.08 -30.06
N TYR A 148 0.73 -1.39 -30.27
CA TYR A 148 1.31 -1.27 -31.61
C TYR A 148 1.72 -2.63 -32.19
N LEU A 149 2.38 -3.48 -31.39
CA LEU A 149 2.67 -4.87 -31.79
C LEU A 149 1.39 -5.64 -32.15
N GLU A 150 0.31 -5.47 -31.39
CA GLU A 150 -0.99 -6.12 -31.67
C GLU A 150 -1.52 -5.72 -33.06
N THR A 151 -1.39 -4.46 -33.47
CA THR A 151 -1.80 -4.03 -34.82
C THR A 151 -1.02 -4.74 -35.93
N LEU A 152 0.28 -5.00 -35.71
CA LEU A 152 1.12 -5.72 -36.65
C LEU A 152 0.74 -7.20 -36.70
N LEU A 153 0.53 -7.82 -35.53
CA LEU A 153 0.08 -9.21 -35.44
C LEU A 153 -1.29 -9.40 -36.11
N TRP A 154 -2.24 -8.51 -35.86
CA TRP A 154 -3.57 -8.52 -36.49
C TRP A 154 -3.49 -8.42 -38.01
N SER A 155 -2.63 -7.55 -38.54
CA SER A 155 -2.39 -7.45 -39.99
C SER A 155 -1.98 -8.81 -40.59
N ARG A 156 -1.05 -9.53 -39.96
CA ARG A 156 -0.60 -10.85 -40.45
C ARG A 156 -1.67 -11.92 -40.26
N ALA A 157 -2.36 -11.92 -39.12
CA ALA A 157 -3.48 -12.83 -38.86
C ALA A 157 -4.60 -12.66 -39.90
N SER A 158 -4.89 -11.42 -40.31
CA SER A 158 -5.91 -11.12 -41.32
C SER A 158 -5.55 -11.68 -42.71
N ILE A 159 -4.26 -11.66 -43.08
CA ILE A 159 -3.77 -12.26 -44.33
C ILE A 159 -3.95 -13.78 -44.30
N VAL A 160 -3.52 -14.42 -43.21
CA VAL A 160 -3.70 -15.87 -43.01
C VAL A 160 -5.18 -16.24 -43.08
N TRP A 161 -6.05 -15.45 -42.43
CA TRP A 161 -7.48 -15.68 -42.43
C TRP A 161 -8.14 -15.50 -43.81
N GLY A 162 -7.69 -14.50 -44.58
CA GLY A 162 -8.14 -14.28 -45.96
C GLY A 162 -7.75 -15.44 -46.88
N ASN A 163 -6.57 -16.00 -46.66
CA ASN A 163 -5.98 -17.09 -47.43
C ASN A 163 -6.36 -18.50 -46.93
N ARG A 164 -7.31 -18.63 -45.98
CA ARG A 164 -7.64 -19.90 -45.31
C ARG A 164 -8.11 -21.04 -46.22
N ASN A 165 -8.56 -20.74 -47.44
CA ASN A 165 -9.01 -21.72 -48.42
C ASN A 165 -7.90 -22.15 -49.39
N LEU A 166 -6.70 -21.54 -49.32
CA LEU A 166 -5.58 -21.95 -50.15
C LEU A 166 -5.02 -23.29 -49.66
N PRO A 167 -4.53 -24.13 -50.59
CA PRO A 167 -3.79 -25.33 -50.23
C PRO A 167 -2.63 -25.04 -49.27
N SER A 168 -2.43 -25.92 -48.28
CA SER A 168 -1.48 -25.71 -47.18
C SER A 168 -0.04 -25.48 -47.60
N TYR A 169 0.39 -25.97 -48.77
CA TYR A 169 1.73 -25.79 -49.30
C TYR A 169 1.99 -24.37 -49.87
N MET A 170 0.95 -23.56 -50.08
CA MET A 170 1.07 -22.15 -50.48
C MET A 170 0.98 -21.19 -49.30
N GLY A 171 0.69 -21.69 -48.10
CA GLY A 171 0.55 -20.87 -46.89
C GLY A 171 1.79 -20.94 -45.99
N PRO A 172 1.77 -20.20 -44.87
CA PRO A 172 2.84 -20.26 -43.87
C PRO A 172 2.99 -21.67 -43.28
N SER A 173 4.21 -22.00 -42.86
CA SER A 173 4.48 -23.26 -42.16
C SER A 173 3.68 -23.39 -40.86
N ILE A 174 3.42 -24.63 -40.42
CA ILE A 174 2.73 -24.92 -39.15
C ILE A 174 3.44 -24.25 -37.96
N VAL A 175 4.78 -24.19 -38.00
CA VAL A 175 5.59 -23.53 -36.96
C VAL A 175 5.34 -22.02 -36.95
N GLN A 176 5.25 -21.37 -38.12
CA GLN A 176 4.90 -19.95 -38.21
C GLN A 176 3.48 -19.68 -37.72
N LEU A 177 2.51 -20.53 -38.08
CA LEU A 177 1.13 -20.42 -37.60
C LEU A 177 1.03 -20.56 -36.07
N GLY A 178 1.73 -21.56 -35.51
CA GLY A 178 1.80 -21.76 -34.06
C GLY A 178 2.47 -20.58 -33.34
N HIS A 179 3.57 -20.06 -33.89
CA HIS A 179 4.25 -18.89 -33.32
C HIS A 179 3.37 -17.64 -33.38
N LEU A 180 2.68 -17.39 -34.50
CA LEU A 180 1.73 -16.29 -34.63
C LEU A 180 0.60 -16.40 -33.61
N PHE A 181 0.02 -17.59 -33.44
CA PHE A 181 -1.03 -17.83 -32.46
C PHE A 181 -0.57 -17.54 -31.03
N ILE A 182 0.60 -18.06 -30.64
CA ILE A 182 1.16 -17.82 -29.30
C ILE A 182 1.45 -16.33 -29.10
N LEU A 183 2.09 -15.66 -30.06
CA LEU A 183 2.35 -14.22 -29.99
C LEU A 183 1.05 -13.42 -29.84
N PHE A 184 0.03 -13.73 -30.64
CA PHE A 184 -1.26 -13.05 -30.60
C PHE A 184 -1.94 -13.20 -29.23
N VAL A 185 -2.07 -14.44 -28.74
CA VAL A 185 -2.74 -14.70 -27.45
C VAL A 185 -1.95 -14.09 -26.28
N VAL A 186 -0.64 -14.31 -26.22
CA VAL A 186 0.18 -13.78 -25.12
C VAL A 186 0.21 -12.25 -25.15
N ASN A 187 0.35 -11.63 -26.32
CA ASN A 187 0.34 -10.16 -26.44
C ASN A 187 -1.03 -9.59 -26.07
N SER A 188 -2.13 -10.15 -26.59
CA SER A 188 -3.50 -9.72 -26.27
C SER A 188 -3.79 -9.76 -24.77
N LEU A 189 -3.48 -10.87 -24.09
CA LEU A 189 -3.69 -11.00 -22.64
C LEU A 189 -2.82 -10.02 -21.85
N THR A 190 -1.56 -9.85 -22.26
CA THR A 190 -0.63 -8.92 -21.60
C THR A 190 -1.08 -7.47 -21.77
N VAL A 191 -1.46 -7.06 -22.98
CA VAL A 191 -1.99 -5.71 -23.27
C VAL A 191 -3.25 -5.46 -22.46
N PHE A 192 -4.17 -6.42 -22.39
CA PHE A 192 -5.40 -6.28 -21.61
C PHE A 192 -5.11 -6.05 -20.12
N ALA A 193 -4.25 -6.88 -19.52
CA ALA A 193 -3.87 -6.74 -18.13
C ALA A 193 -3.15 -5.40 -17.85
N LEU A 194 -2.19 -5.01 -18.70
CA LEU A 194 -1.49 -3.74 -18.53
C LEU A 194 -2.38 -2.53 -18.77
N PHE A 195 -3.36 -2.61 -19.67
CA PHE A 195 -4.31 -1.53 -19.89
C PHE A 195 -5.17 -1.27 -18.65
N ILE A 196 -5.67 -2.32 -17.99
CA ILE A 196 -6.40 -2.18 -16.72
C ILE A 196 -5.49 -1.53 -15.66
N LEU A 197 -4.26 -2.02 -15.51
CA LEU A 197 -3.29 -1.44 -14.57
C LEU A 197 -2.97 0.02 -14.89
N LEU A 198 -2.84 0.38 -16.17
CA LEU A 198 -2.60 1.76 -16.59
C LEU A 198 -3.78 2.66 -16.24
N VAL A 199 -5.02 2.25 -16.54
CA VAL A 199 -6.22 3.02 -16.20
C VAL A 199 -6.33 3.24 -14.69
N ARG A 200 -6.13 2.18 -13.89
CA ARG A 200 -6.12 2.28 -12.42
C ARG A 200 -5.03 3.25 -11.93
N SER A 201 -3.82 3.13 -12.48
CA SER A 201 -2.70 3.98 -12.06
C SER A 201 -2.88 5.44 -12.50
N LEU A 202 -3.53 5.68 -13.64
CA LEU A 202 -3.92 7.03 -14.08
C LEU A 202 -5.01 7.62 -13.20
N TYR A 203 -5.99 6.82 -12.76
CA TYR A 203 -6.98 7.25 -11.77
C TYR A 203 -6.30 7.70 -10.47
N SER A 204 -5.41 6.87 -9.91
CA SER A 204 -4.59 7.21 -8.74
C SER A 204 -3.78 8.50 -8.94
N LEU A 205 -3.21 8.70 -10.13
CA LEU A 205 -2.46 9.90 -10.49
C LEU A 205 -3.36 11.15 -10.58
N ILE A 206 -4.54 11.04 -11.19
CA ILE A 206 -5.49 12.15 -11.39
C ILE A 206 -6.06 12.65 -10.05
N PHE A 207 -6.37 11.74 -9.13
CA PHE A 207 -6.95 12.07 -7.83
C PHE A 207 -5.93 12.18 -6.69
N ASN A 208 -4.63 12.08 -7.01
CA ASN A 208 -3.53 12.10 -6.03
C ASN A 208 -3.73 11.10 -4.88
N MET A 209 -4.23 9.91 -5.21
CA MET A 209 -4.69 8.91 -4.25
C MET A 209 -3.88 7.64 -4.43
N THR A 210 -3.31 7.13 -3.35
CA THR A 210 -2.65 5.82 -3.37
C THR A 210 -3.67 4.69 -3.30
N THR A 211 -3.26 3.49 -3.67
CA THR A 211 -4.08 2.27 -3.53
C THR A 211 -4.49 2.04 -2.06
N ILE A 212 -3.58 2.28 -1.12
CA ILE A 212 -3.86 2.22 0.32
C ILE A 212 -4.90 3.26 0.73
N GLU A 213 -4.78 4.50 0.25
CA GLU A 213 -5.73 5.58 0.56
C GLU A 213 -7.11 5.33 -0.05
N SER A 214 -7.18 4.74 -1.25
CA SER A 214 -8.45 4.31 -1.86
C SER A 214 -9.18 3.30 -0.96
N TRP A 215 -8.43 2.36 -0.38
CA TRP A 215 -8.96 1.39 0.56
C TRP A 215 -9.40 2.07 1.87
N GLU A 216 -8.64 3.04 2.37
CA GLU A 216 -9.00 3.82 3.56
C GLU A 216 -10.31 4.60 3.36
N ILE A 217 -10.51 5.17 2.16
CA ILE A 217 -11.74 5.87 1.78
C ILE A 217 -12.93 4.91 1.75
N GLU A 218 -12.82 3.79 1.03
CA GLU A 218 -13.90 2.80 0.92
C GLU A 218 -14.32 2.25 2.29
N ARG A 219 -13.33 2.03 3.16
CA ARG A 219 -13.57 1.64 4.54
C ARG A 219 -14.34 2.72 5.31
N HIS A 220 -13.89 3.97 5.24
CA HIS A 220 -14.56 5.07 5.92
C HIS A 220 -16.00 5.26 5.43
N GLU A 221 -16.24 5.18 4.12
CA GLU A 221 -17.58 5.23 3.55
C GLU A 221 -18.47 4.10 4.09
N THR A 222 -17.92 2.90 4.25
CA THR A 222 -18.63 1.76 4.83
C THR A 222 -18.96 1.99 6.31
N LEU A 223 -18.04 2.54 7.09
CA LEU A 223 -18.29 2.92 8.48
C LEU A 223 -19.36 4.01 8.58
N VAL A 224 -19.32 5.04 7.73
CA VAL A 224 -20.34 6.10 7.67
C VAL A 224 -21.72 5.53 7.33
N ARG A 225 -21.81 4.60 6.37
CA ARG A 225 -23.07 3.92 6.03
C ARG A 225 -23.62 3.14 7.22
N ARG A 226 -22.78 2.36 7.90
CA ARG A 226 -23.16 1.60 9.11
C ARG A 226 -23.61 2.53 10.25
N ALA A 227 -22.83 3.57 10.52
CA ALA A 227 -23.17 4.56 11.54
C ALA A 227 -24.53 5.22 11.25
N ARG A 228 -24.83 5.56 9.99
CA ARG A 228 -26.14 6.14 9.61
C ARG A 228 -27.32 5.22 9.94
N VAL A 229 -27.16 3.91 9.78
CA VAL A 229 -28.19 2.91 10.12
C VAL A 229 -28.33 2.77 11.65
N LEU A 230 -27.22 2.84 12.39
CA LEU A 230 -27.16 2.67 13.84
C LEU A 230 -27.33 3.98 14.64
N GLY A 231 -27.96 5.01 14.06
CA GLY A 231 -28.25 6.27 14.78
C GLY A 231 -27.06 7.23 14.91
N GLY A 232 -26.10 7.16 13.99
CA GLY A 232 -24.97 8.07 13.82
C GLY A 232 -23.70 7.72 14.60
N HIS A 233 -23.69 6.59 15.33
CA HIS A 233 -22.58 6.17 16.18
C HIS A 233 -22.21 4.71 15.92
N LEU A 234 -20.95 4.35 16.18
CA LEU A 234 -20.46 2.97 16.20
C LEU A 234 -19.81 2.68 17.55
N ASP A 235 -19.96 1.45 18.03
CA ASP A 235 -19.38 1.02 19.30
C ASP A 235 -17.93 0.54 19.10
N GLY A 236 -17.00 1.30 19.69
CA GLY A 236 -15.59 0.96 19.80
C GLY A 236 -15.29 0.04 21.00
N PRO A 237 -14.01 -0.35 21.18
CA PRO A 237 -13.56 -1.13 22.34
C PRO A 237 -14.01 -0.51 23.67
N GLY A 238 -14.49 -1.37 24.59
CA GLY A 238 -14.99 -0.92 25.91
C GLY A 238 -16.35 -0.21 25.89
N GLY A 239 -17.15 -0.33 24.81
CA GLY A 239 -18.48 0.28 24.71
C GLY A 239 -18.46 1.80 24.43
N ILE A 240 -17.31 2.33 23.98
CA ILE A 240 -17.16 3.74 23.64
C ILE A 240 -17.96 4.02 22.35
N LYS A 241 -18.95 4.92 22.43
CA LYS A 241 -19.70 5.37 21.26
C LYS A 241 -18.89 6.41 20.48
N VAL A 242 -18.49 6.04 19.27
CA VAL A 242 -17.73 6.87 18.35
C VAL A 242 -18.67 7.43 17.30
N ARG A 243 -18.77 8.76 17.22
CA ARG A 243 -19.55 9.41 16.17
C ARG A 243 -18.73 9.44 14.88
N ILE A 244 -19.22 8.80 13.84
CA ILE A 244 -18.56 8.78 12.53
C ILE A 244 -19.18 9.83 11.62
N LYS A 245 -18.36 10.78 11.18
CA LYS A 245 -18.74 11.80 10.20
C LYS A 245 -18.12 11.45 8.85
N LYS A 246 -18.79 11.83 7.76
CA LYS A 246 -18.18 11.76 6.41
C LYS A 246 -17.00 12.73 6.38
N HIS A 247 -15.87 12.27 5.88
CA HIS A 247 -14.68 13.10 5.65
C HIS A 247 -14.39 13.08 4.15
N GLU A 248 -14.06 14.23 3.58
CA GLU A 248 -13.57 14.32 2.20
C GLU A 248 -12.07 14.01 2.13
N PHE A 249 -11.61 13.48 0.99
CA PHE A 249 -10.20 13.13 0.82
C PHE A 249 -9.34 14.40 0.75
N PRO A 250 -8.30 14.55 1.60
CA PRO A 250 -7.62 15.83 1.77
C PRO A 250 -6.56 16.13 0.68
N TYR A 251 -6.04 15.13 -0.03
CA TYR A 251 -4.89 15.31 -0.92
C TYR A 251 -5.28 15.55 -2.40
N ASP A 252 -6.57 15.56 -2.72
CA ASP A 252 -7.04 16.01 -4.04
C ASP A 252 -7.06 17.54 -4.08
N ILE A 253 -6.05 18.13 -4.72
CA ILE A 253 -5.81 19.58 -4.83
C ILE A 253 -5.94 20.07 -6.28
N GLY A 254 -6.66 19.31 -7.12
CA GLY A 254 -6.94 19.60 -8.51
C GLY A 254 -6.06 18.83 -9.50
N ILE A 255 -6.67 18.39 -10.60
CA ILE A 255 -6.11 17.44 -11.59
C ILE A 255 -4.67 17.77 -12.01
N TRP A 256 -4.40 19.01 -12.41
CA TRP A 256 -3.06 19.39 -12.88
C TRP A 256 -2.00 19.31 -11.76
N THR A 257 -2.34 19.79 -10.56
CA THR A 257 -1.45 19.78 -9.41
C THR A 257 -1.21 18.35 -8.93
N ASN A 258 -2.26 17.52 -8.92
CA ASN A 258 -2.20 16.10 -8.60
C ASN A 258 -1.24 15.35 -9.52
N ILE A 259 -1.39 15.54 -10.85
CA ILE A 259 -0.50 14.92 -11.84
C ILE A 259 0.94 15.41 -11.65
N LYS A 260 1.14 16.72 -11.44
CA LYS A 260 2.46 17.30 -11.18
C LYS A 260 3.12 16.66 -9.96
N GLU A 261 2.41 16.54 -8.83
CA GLU A 261 2.92 15.90 -7.61
C GLU A 261 3.23 14.41 -7.85
N GLY A 262 2.32 13.68 -8.50
CA GLY A 262 2.51 12.26 -8.78
C GLY A 262 3.64 11.97 -9.78
N MET A 263 3.93 12.89 -10.70
CA MET A 263 5.06 12.78 -11.65
C MET A 263 6.37 13.37 -11.13
N GLY A 264 6.50 13.56 -9.81
CA GLY A 264 7.75 13.97 -9.18
C GLY A 264 7.96 15.48 -9.04
N GLY A 265 6.89 16.27 -9.10
CA GLY A 265 6.90 17.73 -8.96
C GLY A 265 7.24 18.48 -10.24
N SER A 266 7.61 17.79 -11.33
CA SER A 266 7.90 18.42 -12.62
C SER A 266 6.61 18.89 -13.29
N ALA A 267 6.56 20.16 -13.70
CA ALA A 267 5.47 20.68 -14.53
C ALA A 267 5.70 20.44 -16.05
N ASN A 268 6.86 19.88 -16.43
CA ASN A 268 7.19 19.65 -17.82
C ASN A 268 6.56 18.35 -18.33
N ILE A 269 5.53 18.47 -19.18
CA ILE A 269 4.82 17.33 -19.78
C ILE A 269 5.77 16.40 -20.53
N PHE A 270 6.78 16.91 -21.23
CA PHE A 270 7.75 16.05 -21.94
C PHE A 270 8.52 15.15 -20.97
N SER A 271 8.84 15.66 -19.78
CA SER A 271 9.50 14.86 -18.74
C SER A 271 8.61 13.77 -18.16
N TRP A 272 7.28 13.89 -18.28
CA TRP A 272 6.35 12.86 -17.83
C TRP A 272 6.45 11.61 -18.69
N PHE A 273 6.70 11.78 -19.99
CA PHE A 273 6.88 10.67 -20.92
C PHE A 273 8.35 10.28 -21.09
N TRP A 274 9.32 11.15 -20.79
CA TRP A 274 10.74 10.86 -21.01
C TRP A 274 11.28 9.69 -20.15
N PRO A 275 11.74 8.57 -20.74
CA PRO A 275 12.23 7.38 -20.00
C PRO A 275 13.42 7.67 -19.09
N LEU A 276 14.24 8.65 -19.47
CA LEU A 276 15.44 9.07 -18.74
C LEU A 276 15.17 10.26 -17.81
N ALA A 277 13.91 10.62 -17.54
CA ALA A 277 13.57 11.70 -16.62
C ALA A 277 14.15 11.46 -15.23
N ALA A 278 14.61 12.51 -14.54
CA ALA A 278 15.20 12.36 -13.21
C ALA A 278 14.21 11.71 -12.22
N THR A 279 14.74 10.93 -11.28
CA THR A 279 13.98 10.48 -10.11
C THR A 279 13.65 11.71 -9.23
N PRO A 280 12.47 11.77 -8.58
CA PRO A 280 12.14 12.88 -7.69
C PRO A 280 13.22 13.08 -6.60
N ASP A 281 13.45 14.34 -6.20
CA ASP A 281 14.45 14.67 -5.18
C ASP A 281 14.09 13.99 -3.85
N ARG A 282 15.06 13.29 -3.24
CA ARG A 282 14.93 12.58 -1.95
C ARG A 282 14.51 13.45 -0.78
N ARG A 283 14.67 14.78 -0.90
CA ARG A 283 14.19 15.75 0.09
C ARG A 283 12.66 15.97 0.03
N THR A 284 11.98 15.48 -1.00
CA THR A 284 10.53 15.58 -1.21
C THR A 284 9.79 14.32 -0.78
N GLY A 285 8.46 14.34 -0.77
CA GLY A 285 7.62 13.18 -0.43
C GLY A 285 7.38 13.00 1.08
N TRP A 286 7.61 14.05 1.87
CA TRP A 286 7.49 14.03 3.34
C TRP A 286 6.44 15.00 3.89
N GLU A 287 5.99 15.93 3.06
CA GLU A 287 5.00 16.97 3.33
C GLU A 287 4.10 17.06 2.09
N PHE A 288 2.79 17.10 2.31
CA PHE A 288 1.78 17.08 1.25
C PHE A 288 0.81 18.21 1.47
N LYS A 289 0.44 18.90 0.39
CA LYS A 289 -0.58 19.94 0.44
C LYS A 289 -1.95 19.29 0.60
N THR A 290 -2.80 19.92 1.37
CA THR A 290 -4.20 19.54 1.53
C THR A 290 -5.10 20.57 0.85
N ASN A 291 -6.32 20.16 0.50
CA ASN A 291 -7.32 21.03 -0.13
C ASN A 291 -8.04 21.98 0.84
N GLY A 292 -7.94 21.73 2.15
CA GLY A 292 -8.56 22.56 3.17
C GLY A 292 -10.09 22.45 3.23
N PHE A 293 -10.69 21.38 2.69
CA PHE A 293 -12.13 21.17 2.80
C PHE A 293 -12.58 20.77 4.21
N GLU A 294 -11.71 20.07 4.95
CA GLU A 294 -11.98 19.64 6.32
C GLU A 294 -11.48 20.66 7.33
N ASP A 295 -12.12 20.68 8.50
CA ASP A 295 -11.69 21.51 9.62
C ASP A 295 -10.23 21.20 10.00
N PRO A 296 -9.44 22.20 10.41
CA PRO A 296 -8.08 21.97 10.91
C PRO A 296 -8.03 20.95 12.07
N GLY A 297 -9.12 20.67 12.79
CA GLY A 297 -9.11 19.61 13.83
C GLY A 297 -9.17 18.17 13.30
N SER A 298 -9.47 17.97 12.02
CA SER A 298 -9.75 16.64 11.46
C SER A 298 -8.46 15.90 11.07
N SER A 299 -8.27 14.69 11.60
CA SER A 299 -7.15 13.82 11.24
C SER A 299 -7.47 12.95 10.02
N TRP A 300 -6.50 12.80 9.11
CA TRP A 300 -6.47 11.75 8.11
C TRP A 300 -5.36 10.72 8.41
N PRO A 301 -5.62 9.41 8.31
CA PRO A 301 -6.92 8.79 8.02
C PRO A 301 -7.95 9.03 9.14
N PRO A 302 -9.26 8.96 8.84
CA PRO A 302 -10.30 9.11 9.85
C PRO A 302 -10.15 8.06 10.96
N PRO A 303 -10.48 8.40 12.22
CA PRO A 303 -10.36 7.48 13.33
C PRO A 303 -11.26 6.26 13.12
N ASP A 304 -10.64 5.09 13.15
CA ASP A 304 -11.33 3.81 13.03
C ASP A 304 -11.83 3.41 14.43
N PRO A 305 -13.15 3.19 14.63
CA PRO A 305 -13.70 2.71 15.89
C PRO A 305 -12.98 1.46 16.41
N ASP A 306 -12.53 0.61 15.50
CA ASP A 306 -11.89 -0.66 15.82
C ASP A 306 -10.41 -0.47 16.23
N ARG A 307 -9.83 0.72 15.98
CA ARG A 307 -8.46 1.10 16.33
C ARG A 307 -8.37 2.05 17.53
N ILE A 308 -9.49 2.30 18.23
CA ILE A 308 -9.45 3.16 19.43
C ILE A 308 -8.86 2.35 20.60
N PRO A 309 -7.81 2.85 21.27
CA PRO A 309 -7.25 2.17 22.44
C PRO A 309 -8.33 1.93 23.49
N TRP A 310 -8.28 0.78 24.15
CA TRP A 310 -9.13 0.53 25.31
C TRP A 310 -8.90 1.67 26.33
N PRO A 311 -9.98 2.27 26.87
CA PRO A 311 -9.81 3.21 27.94
C PRO A 311 -9.10 2.46 29.07
N MET A 312 -7.89 2.91 29.46
CA MET A 312 -7.29 2.44 30.70
C MET A 312 -8.36 2.58 31.78
N ASN A 313 -8.73 1.47 32.43
CA ASN A 313 -9.64 1.52 33.58
C ASN A 313 -9.15 2.66 34.46
N ARG A 314 -9.97 3.71 34.58
CA ARG A 314 -9.71 4.77 35.55
C ARG A 314 -9.59 4.04 36.87
N ALA A 315 -8.40 4.04 37.46
CA ALA A 315 -8.22 3.54 38.80
C ALA A 315 -9.33 4.18 39.65
N ASP A 316 -10.12 3.33 40.30
CA ASP A 316 -11.25 3.76 41.09
C ASP A 316 -10.76 4.85 42.05
N PRO A 317 -11.34 6.07 42.06
CA PRO A 317 -10.84 7.17 42.89
C PRO A 317 -10.84 6.84 44.40
N GLY A 318 -11.46 5.72 44.79
CA GLY A 318 -11.51 5.23 46.16
C GLY A 318 -10.21 4.61 46.69
N ASP A 319 -9.21 4.30 45.85
CA ASP A 319 -7.98 3.61 46.31
C ASP A 319 -6.79 4.57 46.55
N SER A 320 -6.97 5.88 46.33
CA SER A 320 -5.95 6.89 46.64
C SER A 320 -5.94 7.27 48.12
N SER A 321 -5.97 6.29 49.02
CA SER A 321 -5.66 6.55 50.42
C SER A 321 -4.16 6.86 50.53
N LEU A 322 -3.82 8.07 50.96
CA LEU A 322 -2.45 8.46 51.28
C LEU A 322 -2.01 7.67 52.53
N GLN A 323 -1.53 6.45 52.34
CA GLN A 323 -0.93 5.66 53.41
C GLN A 323 0.40 6.29 53.82
N SER A 324 0.44 6.78 55.06
CA SER A 324 1.66 7.29 55.68
C SER A 324 2.51 6.12 56.15
N TYR A 325 3.68 5.93 55.52
CA TYR A 325 4.64 4.90 55.91
C TYR A 325 5.59 5.43 56.99
N SER A 326 5.98 4.57 57.93
CA SER A 326 6.76 4.95 59.12
C SER A 326 8.26 5.12 58.83
N SER A 327 8.75 4.61 57.69
CA SER A 327 10.15 4.72 57.27
C SER A 327 10.33 4.87 55.76
N ALA A 328 11.47 5.47 55.36
CA ALA A 328 11.84 5.63 53.96
C ALA A 328 12.01 4.28 53.23
N ARG A 329 12.48 3.24 53.93
CA ARG A 329 12.63 1.89 53.37
C ARG A 329 11.28 1.26 53.08
N GLU A 330 10.34 1.39 54.01
CA GLU A 330 8.98 0.88 53.88
C GLU A 330 8.21 1.58 52.74
N THR A 331 8.47 2.87 52.54
CA THR A 331 7.95 3.65 51.39
C THR A 331 8.44 3.08 50.05
N VAL A 332 9.73 2.76 49.95
CA VAL A 332 10.35 2.19 48.74
C VAL A 332 9.83 0.77 48.48
N GLU A 333 9.68 -0.06 49.51
CA GLU A 333 9.13 -1.42 49.38
C GLU A 333 7.64 -1.41 49.01
N ALA A 334 6.85 -0.49 49.56
CA ALA A 334 5.45 -0.28 49.17
C ALA A 334 5.33 0.25 47.73
N PHE A 335 6.24 1.13 47.30
CA PHE A 335 6.31 1.57 45.90
C PHE A 335 6.63 0.42 44.95
N LYS A 336 7.63 -0.42 45.28
CA LYS A 336 7.99 -1.59 44.48
C LYS A 336 6.86 -2.63 44.40
N ARG A 337 6.11 -2.84 45.48
CA ARG A 337 4.91 -3.70 45.48
C ARG A 337 3.81 -3.16 44.56
N ARG A 338 3.45 -1.88 44.70
CA ARG A 338 2.48 -1.24 43.79
C ARG A 338 2.95 -1.29 42.34
N GLN A 339 4.24 -1.09 42.09
CA GLN A 339 4.80 -1.23 40.75
C GLN A 339 4.70 -2.67 40.22
N ALA A 340 4.95 -3.69 41.06
CA ALA A 340 4.80 -5.08 40.69
C ALA A 340 3.33 -5.47 40.45
N GLU A 341 2.41 -4.99 41.28
CA GLU A 341 0.96 -5.17 41.13
C GLU A 341 0.42 -4.46 39.89
N ASP A 342 0.91 -3.25 39.57
CA ASP A 342 0.59 -2.56 38.32
C ASP A 342 1.14 -3.31 37.10
N ILE A 343 2.34 -3.89 37.20
CA ILE A 343 2.93 -4.74 36.15
C ILE A 343 2.10 -6.02 35.97
N ASP A 344 1.65 -6.67 37.04
CA ASP A 344 0.81 -7.87 36.98
C ASP A 344 -0.62 -7.55 36.49
N ARG A 345 -1.20 -6.41 36.87
CA ARG A 345 -2.47 -5.91 36.33
C ARG A 345 -2.36 -5.58 34.84
N ARG A 346 -1.19 -5.12 34.39
CA ARG A 346 -0.92 -4.82 32.98
C ARG A 346 -0.49 -6.03 32.18
N ARG A 347 -0.01 -7.12 32.80
CA ARG A 347 0.43 -8.34 32.12
C ARG A 347 -0.62 -8.93 31.14
N PRO A 348 -1.91 -9.03 31.48
CA PRO A 348 -2.96 -9.48 30.55
C PRO A 348 -3.33 -8.47 29.45
N PHE A 349 -2.89 -7.20 29.57
CA PHE A 349 -3.09 -6.12 28.59
C PHE A 349 -1.78 -5.70 27.90
N ALA A 350 -0.66 -6.33 28.24
CA ALA A 350 0.65 -6.13 27.62
C ALA A 350 0.74 -6.91 26.29
N GLU A 351 -0.04 -7.98 26.19
CA GLU A 351 -0.39 -8.58 24.91
C GLU A 351 -1.53 -7.77 24.31
N VAL A 352 -1.28 -7.32 23.09
CA VAL A 352 -2.27 -6.71 22.21
C VAL A 352 -3.54 -7.58 22.20
N GLN A 353 -4.62 -7.13 22.83
CA GLN A 353 -5.90 -7.84 22.76
C GLN A 353 -6.56 -7.57 21.40
N ARG A 354 -6.51 -8.59 20.55
CA ARG A 354 -7.05 -8.62 19.19
C ARG A 354 -8.58 -8.68 19.24
N ARG A 355 -9.28 -7.80 18.50
CA ARG A 355 -10.75 -7.72 18.55
C ARG A 355 -11.38 -8.79 17.65
N GLN A 356 -12.35 -9.55 18.19
CA GLN A 356 -13.13 -10.56 17.45
C GLN A 356 -13.98 -9.95 16.33
N ARG A 357 -14.39 -10.76 15.35
CA ARG A 357 -15.14 -10.33 14.15
C ARG A 357 -16.47 -9.67 14.50
N PHE A 358 -16.90 -8.70 13.70
CA PHE A 358 -18.14 -7.96 13.94
C PHE A 358 -19.36 -8.89 14.03
N HIS A 359 -19.46 -9.87 13.14
CA HIS A 359 -20.57 -10.83 13.15
C HIS A 359 -20.58 -11.69 14.42
N ASP A 360 -19.41 -12.11 14.90
CA ASP A 360 -19.28 -12.86 16.15
C ASP A 360 -19.69 -12.01 17.35
N ARG A 361 -19.33 -10.71 17.35
CA ARG A 361 -19.76 -9.75 18.39
C ARG A 361 -21.27 -9.51 18.38
N PHE A 362 -21.84 -9.29 17.20
CA PHE A 362 -23.28 -9.01 17.06
C PHE A 362 -24.13 -10.23 17.43
N GLN A 363 -23.68 -11.44 17.07
CA GLN A 363 -24.33 -12.67 17.51
C GLN A 363 -24.22 -12.82 19.03
N LYS A 364 -23.06 -12.56 19.61
CA LYS A 364 -22.86 -12.62 21.07
C LYS A 364 -23.79 -11.64 21.81
N GLU A 365 -23.91 -10.40 21.35
CA GLU A 365 -24.86 -9.42 21.90
C GLU A 365 -26.34 -9.83 21.71
N SER A 366 -26.66 -10.61 20.66
CA SER A 366 -28.04 -11.10 20.45
C SER A 366 -28.41 -12.32 21.31
N TYR A 367 -27.43 -13.02 21.88
CA TYR A 367 -27.62 -14.20 22.72
C TYR A 367 -27.32 -13.96 24.22
N ASP A 368 -26.51 -12.95 24.57
CA ASP A 368 -26.15 -12.61 25.97
C ASP A 368 -27.11 -11.57 26.57
N SER A 369 -28.42 -11.89 26.65
CA SER A 369 -29.34 -11.12 27.49
C SER A 369 -29.27 -11.50 28.97
N ASP A 370 -28.53 -12.54 29.36
CA ASP A 370 -28.43 -12.99 30.74
C ASP A 370 -27.00 -13.42 31.13
N GLU A 371 -26.49 -12.73 32.14
CA GLU A 371 -25.44 -13.12 33.10
C GLU A 371 -23.97 -13.35 32.65
N ASP A 372 -23.15 -12.37 33.03
CA ASP A 372 -21.86 -12.52 33.73
C ASP A 372 -20.73 -13.33 33.06
N ARG A 373 -19.83 -12.64 32.33
CA ARG A 373 -18.37 -12.85 32.44
C ARG A 373 -17.55 -11.80 31.68
N GLY A 374 -16.55 -11.25 32.36
CA GLY A 374 -15.53 -10.40 31.76
C GLY A 374 -14.73 -11.09 30.64
N PRO A 375 -14.11 -10.33 29.73
CA PRO A 375 -13.39 -10.89 28.60
C PRO A 375 -12.14 -11.64 29.08
N GLY A 376 -12.17 -12.97 28.98
CA GLY A 376 -10.99 -13.82 29.17
C GLY A 376 -10.05 -13.77 27.96
N PRO A 377 -8.72 -13.95 28.15
CA PRO A 377 -7.76 -13.93 27.06
C PRO A 377 -7.94 -15.19 26.19
N VAL A 378 -8.11 -15.00 24.89
CA VAL A 378 -8.05 -16.08 23.91
C VAL A 378 -6.60 -16.19 23.44
N TYR A 379 -5.90 -17.21 23.92
CA TYR A 379 -4.61 -17.61 23.35
C TYR A 379 -4.89 -18.37 22.05
N GLY A 380 -4.52 -17.79 20.91
CA GLY A 380 -4.63 -18.40 19.59
C GLY A 380 -3.33 -18.23 18.82
N ASP A 381 -2.78 -19.36 18.38
CA ASP A 381 -1.64 -19.54 17.49
C ASP A 381 -1.89 -18.85 16.12
N ASP A 382 -0.80 -18.59 15.38
CA ASP A 382 -0.70 -17.78 14.14
C ASP A 382 -1.45 -18.39 12.91
N SER A 383 -2.75 -18.69 13.04
CA SER A 383 -3.60 -19.11 11.93
C SER A 383 -5.00 -18.50 12.03
N ASP A 384 -5.26 -17.45 11.23
CA ASP A 384 -6.55 -16.95 10.67
C ASP A 384 -7.86 -16.91 11.51
N GLU A 385 -7.88 -17.32 12.77
CA GLU A 385 -9.10 -17.59 13.55
C GLU A 385 -9.52 -16.45 14.51
N GLY A 386 -8.72 -15.40 14.67
CA GLY A 386 -8.98 -14.35 15.68
C GLY A 386 -9.37 -12.96 15.18
N GLU A 387 -8.96 -12.56 13.97
CA GLU A 387 -8.95 -11.13 13.58
C GLU A 387 -9.66 -10.82 12.25
N GLU A 388 -10.66 -9.93 12.34
CA GLU A 388 -11.22 -9.24 11.18
C GLU A 388 -10.43 -7.95 10.93
N SER A 389 -9.24 -8.05 10.33
CA SER A 389 -8.75 -6.87 9.59
C SER A 389 -9.72 -6.62 8.44
N TRP A 390 -10.21 -5.37 8.33
CA TRP A 390 -11.27 -4.99 7.40
C TRP A 390 -10.92 -5.47 5.99
N ARG A 391 -11.92 -5.93 5.25
CA ARG A 391 -11.78 -6.31 3.84
C ARG A 391 -12.58 -5.34 3.00
N ASN A 392 -12.05 -4.96 1.85
CA ASN A 392 -12.82 -4.20 0.86
C ASN A 392 -13.94 -5.06 0.25
N ALA A 393 -14.76 -4.46 -0.61
CA ALA A 393 -15.82 -5.16 -1.32
C ALA A 393 -15.32 -6.35 -2.16
N GLU A 394 -14.03 -6.35 -2.52
CA GLU A 394 -13.35 -7.38 -3.30
C GLU A 394 -12.71 -8.47 -2.42
N GLY A 395 -12.76 -8.32 -1.09
CA GLY A 395 -12.22 -9.29 -0.13
C GLY A 395 -10.74 -9.10 0.22
N GLU A 396 -10.08 -8.06 -0.28
CA GLU A 396 -8.66 -7.76 -0.11
C GLU A 396 -8.36 -7.04 1.21
N ARG A 397 -7.14 -7.26 1.72
CA ARG A 397 -6.59 -6.70 2.96
C ARG A 397 -5.42 -5.76 2.68
N LEU A 398 -5.05 -4.90 3.63
CA LEU A 398 -3.89 -3.99 3.47
C LEU A 398 -2.58 -4.76 3.26
N ARG A 399 -2.46 -5.94 3.88
CA ARG A 399 -1.32 -6.84 3.68
C ARG A 399 -1.12 -7.30 2.24
N ASP A 400 -2.19 -7.37 1.45
CA ASP A 400 -2.14 -7.79 0.06
C ASP A 400 -1.44 -6.72 -0.81
N PHE A 401 -1.43 -5.47 -0.35
CA PHE A 401 -0.66 -4.36 -0.94
C PHE A 401 0.76 -4.24 -0.35
N GLY A 402 1.19 -5.21 0.45
CA GLY A 402 2.52 -5.29 1.05
C GLY A 402 2.69 -4.48 2.34
N VAL A 403 1.61 -3.91 2.89
CA VAL A 403 1.62 -3.18 4.16
C VAL A 403 1.71 -4.17 5.33
N ASP A 404 2.51 -3.86 6.34
CA ASP A 404 2.56 -4.66 7.56
C ASP A 404 1.41 -4.28 8.51
N GLU A 405 0.32 -5.04 8.47
CA GLU A 405 -0.91 -4.78 9.24
C GLU A 405 -0.65 -4.70 10.74
N ASP A 406 0.24 -5.53 11.29
CA ASP A 406 0.55 -5.53 12.73
C ASP A 406 1.15 -4.18 13.14
N VAL A 407 2.03 -3.65 12.29
CA VAL A 407 2.73 -2.37 12.49
C VAL A 407 1.84 -1.16 12.22
N GLU A 408 0.83 -1.29 11.35
CA GLU A 408 -0.16 -0.24 11.11
C GLU A 408 -1.34 -0.27 12.09
N PHE A 409 -1.62 -1.41 12.74
CA PHE A 409 -2.79 -1.54 13.61
C PHE A 409 -2.45 -1.42 15.10
N TYR A 410 -1.30 -1.95 15.54
CA TYR A 410 -0.96 -2.05 16.96
C TYR A 410 0.23 -1.20 17.40
N ASP A 411 1.10 -0.82 16.46
CA ASP A 411 2.34 -0.11 16.78
C ASP A 411 2.27 1.42 16.59
N GLU A 412 1.19 1.95 16.01
CA GLU A 412 1.09 3.36 15.63
C GLU A 412 0.90 4.32 16.81
N ASP A 413 0.32 3.81 17.88
CA ASP A 413 -0.13 4.55 19.07
C ASP A 413 0.91 4.68 20.17
N ASP A 414 1.79 3.69 20.28
CA ASP A 414 2.59 3.48 21.47
C ASP A 414 4.05 3.86 21.20
N VAL A 415 4.35 5.15 21.39
CA VAL A 415 5.74 5.62 21.43
C VAL A 415 6.44 5.04 22.66
N PRO A 416 7.58 4.34 22.50
CA PRO A 416 8.31 3.79 23.63
C PRO A 416 8.66 4.85 24.68
N LEU A 417 8.54 4.49 25.97
CA LEU A 417 8.85 5.38 27.10
C LEU A 417 10.27 5.97 27.02
N ALA A 418 11.25 5.19 26.56
CA ALA A 418 12.62 5.68 26.36
C ALA A 418 12.69 6.86 25.38
N VAL A 419 11.92 6.80 24.27
CA VAL A 419 11.82 7.86 23.26
C VAL A 419 11.11 9.09 23.85
N LEU A 420 10.03 8.89 24.61
CA LEU A 420 9.33 9.97 25.32
C LEU A 420 10.23 10.65 26.36
N MET A 421 11.03 9.88 27.09
CA MET A 421 11.99 10.40 28.08
C MET A 421 13.14 11.16 27.40
N GLN A 422 13.63 10.67 26.26
CA GLN A 422 14.65 11.37 25.47
C GLN A 422 14.11 12.71 24.94
N ARG A 423 12.86 12.73 24.46
CA ARG A 423 12.15 13.97 24.08
C ARG A 423 12.07 14.95 25.24
N ARG A 424 11.71 14.48 26.44
CA ARG A 424 11.60 15.33 27.62
C ARG A 424 12.95 15.93 28.06
N LYS A 425 14.07 15.26 27.77
CA LYS A 425 15.43 15.77 28.06
C LYS A 425 15.93 16.81 27.05
N GLN A 426 15.31 16.87 25.86
CA GLN A 426 15.65 17.81 24.78
C GLN A 426 14.80 19.10 24.81
N ARG A 427 13.70 19.09 25.56
CA ARG A 427 12.97 20.30 25.99
C ARG A 427 13.65 20.86 27.24
#